data_AF-A0A7V8U1G7-F1
#
_entry.id   AF-A0A7V8U1G7-F1
#
_cell.length_a   1.000
_cell.length_b   1.000
_cell.length_c   1.000
_cell.angle_alpha   90.00
_cell.angle_beta   90.00
_cell.angle_gamma   90.00
#
_symmetry.space_group_name_H-M   'P 1'
#
loop_
_entity.id
_entity.type
_entity.pdbx_description
1 polymer ?
#
loop_
_entity_poly.entity_id
_entity_poly.type
_entity_poly.pdbx_seq_one_letter_code
_entity_poly.pdbx_strand_id
1 'polypeptide(L)'
;MQQPSIVSYSLSQRLLHWAVALLIFFNLLFPDGMNIWHRLMRRGQVPTLEQISSANIHAYVGIAILLLAVLRLGLRFAKGVPDEVAQEPAIFRLAARLAHAGLYILIFAMPLSGIAAYYFGIDPAGSFHADVLKIIVWALIAAHVAGALVHQFYWKSNALRRMTLG
;
A
#
# COMPACT_ATOMS: atom_id res chain seq x y z
N MET A 1 -28.18 -18.79 -12.29
CA MET A 1 -26.89 -19.41 -12.66
C MET A 1 -25.91 -19.11 -11.54
N GLN A 2 -25.41 -20.13 -10.83
CA GLN A 2 -24.35 -19.93 -9.83
C GLN A 2 -23.09 -19.50 -10.57
N GLN A 3 -22.54 -18.33 -10.21
CA GLN A 3 -21.25 -17.91 -10.75
C GLN A 3 -20.17 -18.88 -10.29
N PRO A 4 -19.21 -19.27 -11.16
CA PRO A 4 -18.11 -20.13 -10.75
C PRO A 4 -17.34 -19.46 -9.59
N SER A 5 -17.20 -20.17 -8.47
CA SER A 5 -16.46 -19.69 -7.30
C SER A 5 -14.99 -19.50 -7.66
N ILE A 6 -14.46 -18.29 -7.48
CA ILE A 6 -13.05 -17.98 -7.73
C ILE A 6 -12.21 -18.67 -6.65
N VAL A 7 -11.43 -19.68 -7.05
CA VAL A 7 -10.65 -20.49 -6.10
C VAL A 7 -9.34 -19.79 -5.71
N SER A 8 -8.75 -19.01 -6.62
CA SER A 8 -7.49 -18.29 -6.39
C SER A 8 -7.31 -17.05 -7.26
N TYR A 9 -6.33 -16.21 -6.90
CA TYR A 9 -6.00 -15.01 -7.66
C TYR A 9 -5.25 -15.35 -8.95
N SER A 10 -5.61 -14.68 -10.04
CA SER A 10 -4.90 -14.80 -11.32
C SER A 10 -3.43 -14.37 -11.19
N LEU A 11 -2.57 -14.87 -12.08
CA LEU A 11 -1.13 -14.51 -12.09
C LEU A 11 -0.93 -12.99 -12.12
N SER A 12 -1.71 -12.26 -12.94
CA SER A 12 -1.65 -10.80 -13.01
C SER A 12 -1.98 -10.11 -11.68
N GLN A 13 -2.97 -10.61 -10.94
CA GLN A 13 -3.34 -10.06 -9.63
C GLN A 13 -2.22 -10.30 -8.60
N ARG A 14 -1.61 -11.49 -8.63
CA ARG A 14 -0.50 -11.84 -7.74
C ARG A 14 0.75 -11.00 -8.03
N LEU A 15 1.17 -10.93 -9.30
CA LEU A 15 2.34 -10.12 -9.69
C LEU A 15 2.15 -8.65 -9.31
N LEU A 16 0.98 -8.09 -9.60
CA LEU A 16 0.68 -6.71 -9.27
C LEU A 16 0.60 -6.48 -7.76
N HIS A 17 0.09 -7.46 -7.00
CA HIS A 17 0.09 -7.41 -5.55
C HIS A 17 1.51 -7.26 -5.00
N TRP A 18 2.40 -8.17 -5.37
CA TRP A 18 3.77 -8.22 -4.87
C TRP A 18 4.62 -7.06 -5.37
N ALA A 19 4.43 -6.61 -6.61
CA ALA A 19 5.10 -5.41 -7.13
C ALA A 19 4.74 -4.17 -6.30
N VAL A 20 3.44 -3.95 -6.05
CA VAL A 20 2.96 -2.85 -5.21
C VAL A 20 3.52 -2.97 -3.78
N ALA A 21 3.48 -4.17 -3.19
CA ALA A 21 3.99 -4.39 -1.84
C ALA A 21 5.48 -4.04 -1.73
N LEU A 22 6.31 -4.53 -2.65
CA LEU A 22 7.75 -4.25 -2.68
C LEU A 22 8.04 -2.76 -2.85
N LEU A 23 7.33 -2.06 -3.73
CA LEU A 23 7.49 -0.61 -3.91
C LEU A 23 7.06 0.18 -2.67
N ILE A 24 5.96 -0.21 -2.01
CA ILE A 24 5.53 0.40 -0.75
C ILE A 24 6.61 0.21 0.32
N PHE A 25 7.14 -1.00 0.49
CA PHE A 25 8.22 -1.25 1.46
C PHE A 25 9.48 -0.44 1.13
N PHE A 26 9.90 -0.40 -0.14
CA PHE A 26 11.01 0.44 -0.56
C PHE A 26 10.75 1.91 -0.17
N ASN A 27 9.58 2.45 -0.49
CA ASN A 27 9.30 3.87 -0.25
C ASN A 27 9.17 4.22 1.25
N LEU A 28 8.73 3.27 2.07
CA LEU A 28 8.63 3.43 3.53
C LEU A 28 9.98 3.27 4.24
N LEU A 29 10.86 2.39 3.74
CA LEU A 29 12.17 2.11 4.34
C LEU A 29 13.23 3.13 3.91
N PHE A 30 13.10 3.74 2.73
CA PHE A 30 14.07 4.71 2.20
C PHE A 30 13.47 6.12 1.98
N PRO A 31 12.88 6.78 3.00
CA PRO A 31 12.29 8.12 2.86
C PRO A 31 13.31 9.27 3.01
N ASP A 32 14.59 8.98 3.22
CA ASP A 32 15.59 9.94 3.69
C ASP A 32 15.78 11.15 2.76
N GLY A 33 15.81 10.93 1.44
CA GLY A 33 15.88 12.00 0.45
C GLY A 33 14.74 13.01 0.60
N MET A 34 13.51 12.51 0.75
CA MET A 34 12.34 13.36 0.95
C MET A 34 12.35 14.05 2.31
N ASN A 35 12.79 13.36 3.37
CA ASN A 35 12.93 13.95 4.70
C ASN A 35 13.97 15.07 4.73
N ILE A 36 15.09 14.92 4.01
CA ILE A 36 16.11 15.96 3.85
C ILE A 36 15.50 17.15 3.11
N TRP A 37 14.87 16.92 1.95
CA TRP A 37 14.23 17.98 1.17
C TRP A 37 13.22 18.77 2.00
N HIS A 38 12.33 18.10 2.71
CA HIS A 38 11.31 18.75 3.54
C HIS A 38 11.93 19.60 4.66
N ARG A 39 13.03 19.16 5.28
CA ARG A 39 13.75 19.96 6.28
C ARG A 39 14.40 21.21 5.68
N LEU A 40 14.97 21.11 4.47
CA LEU A 40 15.60 22.23 3.79
C LEU A 40 14.56 23.29 3.40
N MET A 41 13.43 22.86 2.84
CA MET A 41 12.32 23.76 2.47
C MET A 41 11.78 24.53 3.66
N ARG A 42 11.53 23.87 4.79
CA ARG A 42 11.07 24.55 6.03
C ARG A 42 12.08 25.55 6.60
N ARG A 43 13.36 25.45 6.23
CA ARG A 43 14.42 26.37 6.65
C ARG A 43 14.74 27.43 5.58
N GLY A 44 14.01 27.45 4.47
CA GLY A 44 14.30 28.36 3.35
C GLY A 44 15.65 28.09 2.66
N GLN A 45 16.17 26.86 2.76
CA GLN A 45 17.46 26.48 2.20
C GLN A 45 17.30 25.92 0.78
N VAL A 46 18.25 26.24 -0.09
CA VAL A 46 18.27 25.72 -1.47
C VAL A 46 18.90 24.32 -1.48
N PRO A 47 18.21 23.28 -1.97
CA PRO A 47 18.72 21.92 -2.02
C PRO A 47 19.71 21.76 -3.19
N THR A 48 20.71 20.91 -3.01
CA THR A 48 21.63 20.52 -4.08
C THR A 48 20.92 19.63 -5.12
N LEU A 49 21.49 19.51 -6.32
CA LEU A 49 20.97 18.61 -7.35
C LEU A 49 20.86 17.16 -6.88
N GLU A 50 21.82 16.70 -6.07
CA GLU A 50 21.81 15.36 -5.49
C GLU A 50 20.64 15.18 -4.50
N GLN A 51 20.38 16.18 -3.65
CA GLN A 51 19.25 16.15 -2.70
C GLN A 51 17.90 16.16 -3.42
N ILE A 52 17.77 16.94 -4.49
CA ILE A 52 16.59 16.95 -5.36
C ILE A 52 16.40 15.57 -6.01
N SER A 53 17.47 15.00 -6.57
CA SER A 53 17.43 13.67 -7.18
C SER A 53 17.00 12.59 -6.18
N SER A 54 17.56 12.63 -4.96
CA SER A 54 17.21 11.72 -3.88
C SER A 54 15.74 11.84 -3.46
N ALA A 55 15.20 13.06 -3.35
CA ALA A 55 13.78 13.27 -3.06
C ALA A 55 12.87 12.80 -4.22
N ASN A 56 13.30 13.01 -5.47
CA ASN A 56 12.57 12.57 -6.65
C ASN A 56 12.42 11.06 -6.73
N ILE A 57 13.38 10.27 -6.23
CA ILE A 57 13.25 8.80 -6.17
C ILE A 57 12.00 8.42 -5.35
N HIS A 58 11.83 9.03 -4.17
CA HIS A 58 10.65 8.79 -3.32
C HIS A 58 9.36 9.23 -4.03
N ALA A 59 9.35 10.41 -4.66
CA ALA A 59 8.20 10.93 -5.37
C ALA A 59 7.79 10.04 -6.56
N TYR A 60 8.74 9.62 -7.39
CA TYR A 60 8.49 8.78 -8.56
C TYR A 60 8.08 7.37 -8.20
N VAL A 61 8.66 6.78 -7.14
CA VAL A 61 8.17 5.49 -6.62
C VAL A 61 6.75 5.62 -6.09
N GLY A 62 6.43 6.71 -5.38
CA GLY A 62 5.07 7.02 -4.95
C GLY A 62 4.07 7.11 -6.12
N ILE A 63 4.44 7.80 -7.20
CA ILE A 63 3.62 7.89 -8.43
C ILE A 63 3.47 6.51 -9.09
N ALA A 64 4.53 5.71 -9.16
CA ALA A 64 4.46 4.36 -9.70
C ALA A 64 3.48 3.48 -8.89
N ILE A 65 3.53 3.55 -7.54
CA ILE A 65 2.58 2.86 -6.66
C ILE A 65 1.14 3.29 -6.98
N LEU A 66 0.88 4.59 -7.15
CA LEU A 66 -0.44 5.12 -7.48
C LEU A 66 -0.97 4.54 -8.79
N LEU A 67 -0.16 4.54 -9.86
CA LEU A 67 -0.55 3.99 -11.16
C LEU A 67 -0.83 2.48 -11.08
N LEU A 68 0.05 1.73 -10.41
CA LEU A 68 -0.15 0.29 -10.20
C LEU A 68 -1.36 0.00 -9.31
N ALA A 69 -1.70 0.88 -8.37
CA ALA A 69 -2.89 0.76 -7.53
C ALA A 69 -4.17 0.95 -8.35
N VAL A 70 -4.20 1.89 -9.32
CA VAL A 70 -5.31 2.02 -10.29
C VAL A 70 -5.48 0.72 -11.07
N LEU A 71 -4.40 0.18 -11.64
CA LEU A 71 -4.44 -1.10 -12.36
C LEU A 71 -4.91 -2.25 -11.46
N ARG A 72 -4.50 -2.26 -10.20
CA ARG A 72 -4.86 -3.29 -9.22
C ARG A 72 -6.34 -3.23 -8.88
N LEU A 73 -6.88 -2.03 -8.69
CA LEU A 73 -8.29 -1.83 -8.45
C LEU A 73 -9.12 -2.21 -9.68
N GLY A 74 -8.68 -1.82 -10.88
CA GLY A 74 -9.31 -2.24 -12.13
C GLY A 74 -9.35 -3.75 -12.31
N LEU A 75 -8.22 -4.44 -12.07
CA LEU A 75 -8.17 -5.91 -12.11
C LEU A 75 -9.04 -6.59 -11.05
N ARG A 76 -9.18 -5.98 -9.87
CA ARG A 76 -10.09 -6.47 -8.83
C ARG A 76 -11.55 -6.43 -9.30
N PHE A 77 -11.97 -5.37 -9.96
CA PHE A 77 -13.32 -5.27 -10.52
C PHE A 77 -13.52 -6.20 -11.72
N ALA A 78 -12.52 -6.33 -12.59
CA ALA A 78 -12.62 -7.14 -13.80
C ALA A 78 -12.59 -8.66 -13.53
N LYS A 79 -11.80 -9.11 -12.53
CA LYS A 79 -11.58 -10.54 -12.26
C LYS A 79 -12.20 -11.04 -10.96
N GLY A 80 -12.74 -10.14 -10.13
CA GLY A 80 -13.23 -10.48 -8.80
C GLY A 80 -12.12 -10.87 -7.82
N VAL A 81 -12.53 -11.38 -6.67
CA VAL A 81 -11.65 -11.88 -5.60
C VAL A 81 -12.14 -13.26 -5.16
N PRO A 82 -11.24 -14.15 -4.68
CA PRO A 82 -11.65 -15.41 -4.07
C PRO A 82 -12.56 -15.20 -2.86
N ASP A 83 -13.43 -16.18 -2.60
CA ASP A 83 -14.32 -16.16 -1.45
C ASP A 83 -13.54 -16.15 -0.13
N GLU A 84 -14.15 -15.51 0.88
CA GLU A 84 -13.61 -15.46 2.23
C GLU A 84 -13.41 -16.85 2.83
N VAL A 85 -12.43 -16.99 3.72
CA VAL A 85 -12.18 -18.26 4.40
C VAL A 85 -13.30 -18.49 5.41
N ALA A 86 -14.17 -19.47 5.17
CA ALA A 86 -15.36 -19.71 6.01
C ALA A 86 -15.05 -20.09 7.47
N GLN A 87 -13.82 -20.49 7.79
CA GLN A 87 -13.44 -21.09 9.08
C GLN A 87 -13.00 -20.08 10.17
N GLU A 88 -12.94 -18.78 9.89
CA GLU A 88 -12.55 -17.78 10.90
C GLU A 88 -13.75 -17.12 11.61
N PRO A 89 -13.64 -16.75 12.91
CA PRO A 89 -14.71 -16.05 13.63
C PRO A 89 -15.07 -14.70 12.99
N ALA A 90 -16.32 -14.24 13.19
CA ALA A 90 -16.85 -13.05 12.55
C ALA A 90 -16.04 -11.77 12.80
N ILE A 91 -15.46 -11.62 14.00
CA ILE A 91 -14.64 -10.46 14.35
C ILE A 91 -13.35 -10.39 13.52
N PHE A 92 -12.72 -11.53 13.22
CA PHE A 92 -11.51 -11.59 12.41
C PHE A 92 -11.81 -11.35 10.93
N ARG A 93 -12.94 -11.85 10.43
CA ARG A 93 -13.45 -11.49 9.10
C ARG A 93 -13.65 -10.00 8.95
N LEU A 94 -14.30 -9.36 9.94
CA LEU A 94 -14.51 -7.92 9.94
C LEU A 94 -13.17 -7.18 9.97
N ALA A 95 -12.24 -7.58 10.83
CA ALA A 95 -10.91 -6.99 10.92
C ALA A 95 -10.15 -7.11 9.59
N ALA A 96 -10.20 -8.26 8.92
CA ALA A 96 -9.59 -8.46 7.61
C ALA A 96 -10.21 -7.55 6.54
N ARG A 97 -11.53 -7.40 6.52
CA ARG A 97 -12.22 -6.48 5.59
C ARG A 97 -11.82 -5.02 5.84
N LEU A 98 -11.80 -4.59 7.10
CA LEU A 98 -11.42 -3.23 7.48
C LEU A 98 -9.96 -2.93 7.16
N ALA A 99 -9.05 -3.87 7.46
CA ALA A 99 -7.63 -3.73 7.11
C ALA A 99 -7.43 -3.60 5.60
N HIS A 100 -8.09 -4.45 4.80
CA HIS A 100 -8.03 -4.34 3.35
C HIS A 100 -8.62 -3.02 2.83
N ALA A 101 -9.79 -2.61 3.34
CA ALA A 101 -10.42 -1.34 2.95
C ALA A 101 -9.51 -0.14 3.30
N GLY A 102 -8.95 -0.13 4.51
CA GLY A 102 -8.01 0.91 4.95
C GLY A 102 -6.75 0.97 4.09
N LEU A 103 -6.13 -0.17 3.78
CA LEU A 103 -4.97 -0.22 2.88
C LEU A 103 -5.33 0.23 1.46
N TYR A 104 -6.53 -0.09 0.97
CA TYR A 104 -7.02 0.41 -0.32
C TYR A 104 -7.27 1.91 -0.31
N ILE A 105 -7.64 2.53 0.80
CA ILE A 105 -7.75 3.99 0.88
C ILE A 105 -6.35 4.61 0.91
N LEU A 106 -5.47 4.07 1.74
CA LEU A 106 -4.15 4.65 1.99
C LEU A 106 -3.20 4.53 0.78
N ILE A 107 -3.30 3.47 -0.02
CA ILE A 107 -2.48 3.33 -1.23
C ILE A 107 -2.71 4.45 -2.24
N PHE A 108 -3.88 5.11 -2.23
CA PHE A 108 -4.14 6.31 -3.01
C PHE A 108 -3.86 7.59 -2.20
N ALA A 109 -4.31 7.65 -0.94
CA ALA A 109 -4.18 8.85 -0.11
C ALA A 109 -2.72 9.26 0.16
N MET A 110 -1.82 8.28 0.33
CA MET A 110 -0.39 8.54 0.53
C MET A 110 0.25 9.25 -0.68
N PRO A 111 0.29 8.66 -1.89
CA PRO A 111 0.94 9.32 -3.02
C PRO A 111 0.23 10.61 -3.43
N LEU A 112 -1.10 10.71 -3.31
CA LEU A 112 -1.82 11.95 -3.62
C LEU A 112 -1.46 13.09 -2.66
N SER A 113 -1.36 12.82 -1.36
CA SER A 113 -0.92 13.83 -0.38
C SER A 113 0.56 14.20 -0.57
N GLY A 114 1.41 13.24 -0.94
CA GLY A 114 2.81 13.51 -1.28
C GLY A 114 2.96 14.39 -2.53
N ILE A 115 2.18 14.12 -3.59
CA ILE A 115 2.14 14.95 -4.81
C ILE A 115 1.68 16.37 -4.48
N ALA A 116 0.61 16.51 -3.70
CA ALA A 116 0.07 17.80 -3.25
C ALA A 116 1.14 18.63 -2.51
N ALA A 117 1.90 18.01 -1.62
CA ALA A 117 2.97 18.68 -0.88
C ALA A 117 4.15 19.03 -1.80
N TYR A 118 4.69 18.04 -2.52
CA TYR A 118 5.97 18.17 -3.21
C TYR A 118 5.90 18.99 -4.51
N TYR A 119 4.83 18.83 -5.30
CA TYR A 119 4.69 19.51 -6.60
C TYR A 119 3.79 20.75 -6.55
N PHE A 120 2.86 20.81 -5.60
CA PHE A 120 1.90 21.92 -5.51
C PHE A 120 2.12 22.82 -4.28
N GLY A 121 3.11 22.52 -3.43
CA GLY A 121 3.46 23.36 -2.28
C GLY A 121 2.40 23.39 -1.17
N ILE A 122 1.55 22.35 -1.08
CA ILE A 122 0.51 22.27 -0.05
C ILE A 122 1.12 21.69 1.24
N ASP A 123 1.74 22.55 2.05
CA ASP A 123 2.47 22.16 3.26
C ASP A 123 1.66 21.30 4.25
N PRO A 124 0.37 21.60 4.56
CA PRO A 124 -0.42 20.76 5.46
C PRO A 124 -0.56 19.32 4.98
N ALA A 125 -0.57 19.09 3.65
CA ALA A 125 -0.63 17.75 3.09
C ALA A 125 0.66 16.97 3.36
N GLY A 126 1.81 17.66 3.35
CA GLY A 126 3.13 17.07 3.65
C GLY A 126 3.22 16.60 5.10
N SER A 127 2.80 17.44 6.05
CA SER A 127 2.72 17.06 7.47
C SER A 127 1.76 15.90 7.69
N PHE A 128 0.55 15.96 7.11
CA PHE A 128 -0.42 14.87 7.25
C PHE A 128 0.09 13.54 6.66
N HIS A 129 0.76 13.60 5.51
CA HIS A 129 1.41 12.46 4.88
C HIS A 129 2.47 11.82 5.79
N ALA A 130 3.44 12.63 6.26
CA ALA A 130 4.62 12.15 6.95
C ALA A 130 4.35 11.75 8.41
N ASP A 131 3.44 12.46 9.08
CA ASP A 131 3.25 12.37 10.54
C ASP A 131 2.03 11.51 10.90
N VAL A 132 1.00 11.46 10.04
CA VAL A 132 -0.24 10.71 10.33
C VAL A 132 -0.37 9.50 9.42
N LEU A 133 -0.47 9.70 8.12
CA LEU A 133 -0.79 8.62 7.19
C LEU A 133 0.29 7.51 7.19
N LYS A 134 1.56 7.89 7.27
CA LYS A 134 2.69 6.94 7.40
C LYS A 134 2.54 5.99 8.58
N ILE A 135 2.11 6.49 9.74
CA ILE A 135 1.92 5.66 10.95
C ILE A 135 0.77 4.68 10.75
N ILE A 136 -0.35 5.17 10.20
CA ILE A 136 -1.52 4.33 9.93
C ILE A 136 -1.17 3.23 8.92
N VAL A 137 -0.41 3.56 7.87
CA VAL A 137 0.06 2.58 6.88
C VAL A 137 0.92 1.50 7.54
N TRP A 138 1.90 1.86 8.37
CA TRP A 138 2.73 0.88 9.08
C TRP A 138 1.87 -0.05 9.96
N ALA A 139 0.94 0.52 10.73
CA ALA A 139 0.04 -0.25 11.58
C ALA A 139 -0.84 -1.22 10.78
N LEU A 140 -1.42 -0.76 9.67
CA LEU A 140 -2.28 -1.60 8.82
C LEU A 140 -1.49 -2.65 8.04
N ILE A 141 -0.26 -2.36 7.59
CA ILE A 141 0.62 -3.36 6.98
C ILE A 141 0.96 -4.45 8.01
N ALA A 142 1.33 -4.06 9.23
CA ALA A 142 1.63 -5.00 10.30
C ALA A 142 0.40 -5.88 10.62
N ALA A 143 -0.79 -5.28 10.76
CA ALA A 143 -2.03 -6.01 10.99
C ALA A 143 -2.38 -6.95 9.84
N HIS A 144 -2.20 -6.51 8.59
CA HIS A 144 -2.45 -7.31 7.40
C HIS A 144 -1.51 -8.53 7.32
N VAL A 145 -0.20 -8.32 7.53
CA VAL A 145 0.79 -9.41 7.55
C VAL A 145 0.51 -10.36 8.71
N ALA A 146 0.25 -9.85 9.91
CA ALA A 146 -0.10 -10.67 11.07
C ALA A 146 -1.35 -11.51 10.80
N GLY A 147 -2.40 -10.94 10.21
CA GLY A 147 -3.58 -11.67 9.79
C GLY A 147 -3.25 -12.81 8.82
N ALA A 148 -2.43 -12.54 7.80
CA ALA A 148 -1.98 -13.58 6.86
C ALA A 148 -1.18 -14.70 7.55
N LEU A 149 -0.34 -14.38 8.53
CA LEU A 149 0.41 -15.36 9.32
C LEU A 149 -0.50 -16.18 10.25
N VAL A 150 -1.51 -15.56 10.87
CA VAL A 150 -2.54 -16.28 11.66
C VAL A 150 -3.30 -17.27 10.76
N HIS A 151 -3.68 -16.84 9.56
CA HIS A 151 -4.30 -17.72 8.56
C HIS A 151 -3.39 -18.88 8.15
N GLN A 152 -2.08 -18.67 8.07
CA GLN A 152 -1.10 -19.69 7.69
C GLN A 152 -0.82 -20.69 8.84
N PHE A 153 -0.61 -20.20 10.06
CA PHE A 153 -0.09 -21.01 11.16
C PHE A 153 -1.14 -21.49 12.16
N TYR A 154 -2.16 -20.66 12.44
CA TYR A 154 -3.21 -21.00 13.40
C TYR A 154 -4.38 -21.69 12.73
N TRP A 155 -5.01 -21.05 11.74
CA TRP A 155 -6.15 -21.62 11.00
C TRP A 155 -5.76 -22.54 9.86
N LYS A 156 -4.47 -22.59 9.48
CA LYS A 156 -3.93 -23.46 8.42
C LYS A 156 -4.76 -23.38 7.12
N SER A 157 -5.22 -22.18 6.79
CA SER A 157 -6.03 -21.88 5.63
C SER A 157 -5.16 -21.58 4.40
N ASN A 158 -5.74 -21.70 3.21
CA ASN A 158 -5.04 -21.42 1.95
C ASN A 158 -4.95 -19.92 1.61
N ALA A 159 -5.23 -19.01 2.56
CA ALA A 159 -5.32 -17.56 2.29
C ALA A 159 -4.02 -17.00 1.68
N LEU A 160 -2.87 -17.30 2.29
CA LEU A 160 -1.57 -16.87 1.79
C LEU A 160 -1.23 -17.55 0.45
N ARG A 161 -1.49 -18.86 0.33
CA ARG A 161 -1.22 -19.64 -0.87
C ARG A 161 -1.95 -19.09 -2.10
N ARG A 162 -3.18 -18.63 -1.94
CA ARG A 162 -3.96 -17.97 -3.02
C ARG A 162 -3.27 -16.72 -3.58
N MET A 163 -2.44 -16.03 -2.78
CA MET A 163 -1.72 -14.82 -3.19
C MET A 163 -0.26 -15.08 -3.61
N THR A 164 0.30 -16.25 -3.32
CA THR A 164 1.67 -16.64 -3.72
C THR A 164 1.66 -17.59 -4.92
N LEU A 165 1.24 -18.83 -4.68
CA LEU A 165 1.37 -19.94 -5.64
C LEU A 165 0.14 -20.08 -6.56
N GLY A 166 -1.00 -19.52 -6.14
CA GLY A 166 -2.27 -19.69 -6.85
C GLY A 166 -2.93 -21.02 -6.54
#